data_AF-A0A821XUR6-F1
#
_entry.id   AF-A0A821XUR6-F1
#
_cell.length_a   1.000
_cell.length_b   1.000
_cell.length_c   1.000
_cell.angle_alpha   90.00
_cell.angle_beta   90.00
_cell.angle_gamma   90.00
#
_symmetry.space_group_name_H-M   'P 1'
#
loop_
_entity.id
_entity.type
_entity.pdbx_description
1 polymer ?
#
loop_
_entity_poly.entity_id
_entity_poly.type
_entity_poly.pdbx_seq_one_letter_code
_entity_poly.pdbx_strand_id
1 'polypeptide(L)'
;MIKPSRSVTGKAIASLASKLSDLLRACTWSLPIQEELMELVSIEDVSHDILVNATNYLTDVAIFLGLRLIKLMLPVESVADELWNVLWKNRVCYLGADIHQTLIAHTFECFAIKPAYGYGELLDVLIGRLGDRSFDRKLMNRIVRLFLKASCLKKFRETPDDVLVSLSENITNVHEFEMRHNTTIVRLLLIEGFHFEPEEYSELIVGNDSLVDYIKSFIEIWYSNYSLTMCIDDLMVARERAHDPFKLTRFCDEMEAFRLYTEVEAMTPISILNSLQTVVNMLSIVHNEHEWHNRPSTYNPRLTVRAKRTIKKPFGHGNLLLPQYHHQRQNNDFESDFYGDY
;
A
#
# COMPACT_ATOMS: atom_id res chain seq x y z
N MET A 1 46.73 -12.74 -31.98
CA MET A 1 45.83 -12.14 -30.98
C MET A 1 44.73 -13.16 -30.66
N ILE A 2 44.86 -13.84 -29.53
CA ILE A 2 43.86 -14.82 -29.07
C ILE A 2 42.79 -14.02 -28.32
N LYS A 3 41.55 -14.02 -28.80
CA LYS A 3 40.41 -13.45 -28.06
C LYS A 3 40.35 -14.16 -26.70
N PRO A 4 40.30 -13.46 -25.55
CA PRO A 4 40.18 -14.13 -24.26
C PRO A 4 38.88 -14.92 -24.26
N SER A 5 38.97 -16.23 -24.02
CA SER A 5 37.78 -17.08 -23.89
C SER A 5 36.99 -16.60 -22.68
N ARG A 6 35.78 -16.06 -22.90
CA ARG A 6 34.83 -15.72 -21.83
C ARG A 6 34.71 -16.94 -20.90
N SER A 7 34.82 -16.70 -19.59
CA SER A 7 34.63 -17.70 -18.54
C SER A 7 33.25 -18.39 -18.71
N VAL A 8 33.10 -19.60 -18.16
CA VAL A 8 31.81 -20.32 -18.20
C VAL A 8 30.67 -19.45 -17.68
N THR A 9 30.95 -18.68 -16.62
CA THR A 9 30.06 -17.66 -16.05
C THR A 9 29.68 -16.58 -17.06
N GLY A 10 30.65 -16.00 -17.78
CA GLY A 10 30.39 -14.97 -18.78
C GLY A 10 29.56 -15.46 -19.97
N LYS A 11 29.63 -16.76 -20.32
CA LYS A 11 28.76 -17.36 -21.34
C LYS A 11 27.33 -17.55 -20.83
N ALA A 12 27.16 -17.93 -19.56
CA ALA A 12 25.85 -18.09 -18.95
C ALA A 12 25.13 -16.75 -18.80
N ILE A 13 25.83 -15.69 -18.37
CA ILE A 13 25.30 -14.31 -18.31
C ILE A 13 24.83 -13.87 -19.70
N ALA A 14 25.66 -14.04 -20.74
CA ALA A 14 25.29 -13.66 -22.10
C ALA A 14 24.05 -14.43 -22.63
N SER A 15 23.90 -15.70 -22.28
CA SER A 15 22.71 -16.51 -22.63
C SER A 15 21.45 -15.98 -21.95
N LEU A 16 21.53 -15.64 -20.66
CA LEU A 16 20.41 -15.08 -19.90
C LEU A 16 20.06 -13.67 -20.37
N ALA A 17 21.05 -12.83 -20.64
CA ALA A 17 20.87 -11.49 -21.22
C ALA A 17 20.19 -11.55 -22.60
N SER A 18 20.50 -12.57 -23.42
CA SER A 18 19.80 -12.80 -24.68
C SER A 18 18.32 -13.12 -24.45
N LYS A 19 17.99 -14.02 -23.51
CA LYS A 19 16.60 -14.34 -23.17
C LYS A 19 15.85 -13.11 -22.65
N LEU A 20 16.51 -12.30 -21.82
CA LEU A 20 15.95 -11.06 -21.30
C LEU A 20 15.67 -10.06 -22.43
N SER A 21 16.60 -9.93 -23.39
CA SER A 21 16.42 -9.10 -24.58
C SER A 21 15.25 -9.57 -25.45
N ASP A 22 15.06 -10.88 -25.59
CA ASP A 22 13.92 -11.45 -26.32
C ASP A 22 12.60 -11.15 -25.61
N LEU A 23 12.56 -11.28 -24.27
CA LEU A 23 11.40 -10.92 -23.44
C LEU A 23 11.11 -9.41 -23.48
N LEU A 24 12.13 -8.56 -23.52
CA LEU A 24 12.00 -7.10 -23.68
C LEU A 24 11.38 -6.73 -25.02
N ARG A 25 11.73 -7.43 -26.11
CA ARG A 25 11.13 -7.20 -27.44
C ARG A 25 9.71 -7.73 -27.56
N ALA A 26 9.37 -8.78 -26.81
CA ALA A 26 8.08 -9.45 -26.90
C ALA A 26 6.98 -8.78 -26.06
N CYS A 27 7.32 -7.86 -25.16
CA CYS A 27 6.40 -7.25 -24.20
C CYS A 27 6.40 -5.72 -24.26
N THR A 28 5.27 -5.12 -23.91
CA THR A 28 5.18 -3.69 -23.55
C THR A 28 5.38 -3.53 -22.05
N TRP A 29 6.63 -3.40 -21.62
CA TRP A 29 6.98 -3.03 -20.22
C TRP A 29 6.89 -1.51 -20.02
N SER A 30 6.75 -1.04 -18.77
CA SER A 30 6.90 0.39 -18.49
C SER A 30 8.35 0.83 -18.77
N LEU A 31 8.55 2.09 -19.14
CA LEU A 31 9.88 2.63 -19.46
C LEU A 31 10.92 2.41 -18.32
N PRO A 32 10.59 2.63 -17.03
CA PRO A 32 11.56 2.41 -15.94
C PRO A 32 12.10 0.97 -15.89
N ILE A 33 11.24 -0.03 -16.08
CA ILE A 33 11.67 -1.43 -16.11
C ILE A 33 12.48 -1.75 -17.34
N GLN A 34 12.13 -1.15 -18.49
CA GLN A 34 12.95 -1.31 -19.69
C GLN A 34 14.36 -0.79 -19.44
N GLU A 35 14.51 0.35 -18.77
CA GLU A 35 15.81 0.92 -18.42
C GLU A 35 16.60 0.00 -17.47
N GLU A 36 16.01 -0.47 -16.38
CA GLU A 36 16.64 -1.43 -15.45
C GLU A 36 17.05 -2.75 -16.14
N LEU A 37 16.17 -3.31 -16.96
CA LEU A 37 16.44 -4.54 -17.71
C LEU A 37 17.52 -4.31 -18.78
N MET A 38 17.61 -3.13 -19.39
CA MET A 38 18.66 -2.80 -20.35
C MET A 38 20.03 -2.64 -19.68
N GLU A 39 20.08 -2.07 -18.46
CA GLU A 39 21.29 -2.04 -17.64
C GLU A 39 21.76 -3.46 -17.31
N LEU A 40 20.84 -4.37 -16.97
CA LEU A 40 21.15 -5.79 -16.72
C LEU A 40 21.71 -6.52 -17.96
N VAL A 41 21.20 -6.23 -19.16
CA VAL A 41 21.71 -6.80 -20.42
C VAL A 41 23.13 -6.31 -20.73
N SER A 42 23.48 -5.12 -20.26
CA SER A 42 24.75 -4.46 -20.54
C SER A 42 25.90 -4.91 -19.64
N ILE A 43 25.66 -5.85 -18.72
CA ILE A 43 26.68 -6.39 -17.82
C ILE A 43 27.67 -7.28 -18.60
N GLU A 44 28.91 -6.79 -18.74
CA GLU A 44 30.00 -7.53 -19.41
C GLU A 44 31.04 -8.14 -18.44
N ASP A 45 31.04 -7.69 -17.18
CA ASP A 45 32.03 -8.06 -16.15
C ASP A 45 31.34 -8.56 -14.86
N VAL A 46 32.07 -9.37 -14.09
CA VAL A 46 31.64 -10.10 -12.89
C VAL A 46 32.33 -9.56 -11.63
N SER A 47 32.74 -8.28 -11.65
CA SER A 47 33.29 -7.62 -10.46
C SER A 47 32.23 -7.48 -9.37
N HIS A 48 32.67 -7.53 -8.10
CA HIS A 48 31.75 -7.55 -6.95
C HIS A 48 30.76 -6.37 -6.95
N ASP A 49 31.20 -5.16 -7.31
CA ASP A 49 30.33 -3.97 -7.31
C ASP A 49 29.27 -4.02 -8.41
N ILE A 50 29.65 -4.52 -9.60
CA ILE A 50 28.69 -4.74 -10.70
C ILE A 50 27.67 -5.81 -10.30
N LEU A 51 28.12 -6.83 -9.59
CA LEU A 51 27.31 -7.93 -9.09
C LEU A 51 26.29 -7.48 -8.03
N VAL A 52 26.69 -6.61 -7.10
CA VAL A 52 25.76 -6.00 -6.13
C VAL A 52 24.72 -5.13 -6.84
N ASN A 53 25.14 -4.26 -7.77
CA ASN A 53 24.22 -3.41 -8.53
C ASN A 53 23.22 -4.23 -9.36
N ALA A 54 23.69 -5.30 -10.02
CA ALA A 54 22.83 -6.21 -10.75
C ALA A 54 21.77 -6.85 -9.85
N THR A 55 22.14 -7.19 -8.61
CA THR A 55 21.20 -7.76 -7.63
C THR A 55 20.13 -6.75 -7.23
N ASN A 56 20.50 -5.49 -7.04
CA ASN A 56 19.54 -4.43 -6.73
C ASN A 56 18.53 -4.26 -7.87
N TYR A 57 19.01 -4.13 -9.12
CA TYR A 57 18.11 -4.05 -10.29
C TYR A 57 17.20 -5.28 -10.41
N LEU A 58 17.72 -6.48 -10.18
CA LEU A 58 16.90 -7.69 -10.21
C LEU A 58 15.86 -7.71 -9.09
N THR A 59 16.18 -7.15 -7.93
CA THR A 59 15.26 -7.02 -6.80
C THR A 59 14.14 -6.03 -7.10
N ASP A 60 14.48 -4.88 -7.68
CA ASP A 60 13.52 -3.86 -8.11
C ASP A 60 12.56 -4.43 -9.16
N VAL A 61 13.07 -5.15 -10.16
CA VAL A 61 12.25 -5.88 -11.15
C VAL A 61 11.36 -6.92 -10.48
N ALA A 62 11.88 -7.75 -9.56
CA ALA A 62 11.09 -8.78 -8.89
C ALA A 62 9.95 -8.17 -8.06
N ILE A 63 10.23 -7.10 -7.31
CA ILE A 63 9.23 -6.34 -6.54
C ILE A 63 8.18 -5.75 -7.49
N PHE A 64 8.61 -5.12 -8.58
CA PHE A 64 7.69 -4.57 -9.58
C PHE A 64 6.73 -5.63 -10.11
N LEU A 65 7.24 -6.81 -10.50
CA LEU A 65 6.41 -7.90 -11.02
C LEU A 65 5.41 -8.40 -9.97
N GLY A 66 5.85 -8.54 -8.71
CA GLY A 66 4.97 -8.90 -7.60
C GLY A 66 3.85 -7.88 -7.39
N LEU A 67 4.17 -6.58 -7.32
CA LEU A 67 3.20 -5.50 -7.18
C LEU A 67 2.19 -5.46 -8.34
N ARG A 68 2.67 -5.70 -9.57
CA ARG A 68 1.80 -5.80 -10.75
C ARG A 68 0.78 -6.93 -10.60
N LEU A 69 1.21 -8.12 -10.17
CA LEU A 69 0.31 -9.26 -9.93
C LEU A 69 -0.68 -8.98 -8.80
N ILE A 70 -0.22 -8.37 -7.69
CA ILE A 70 -1.08 -7.95 -6.59
C ILE A 70 -2.19 -7.04 -7.12
N LYS A 71 -1.83 -6.03 -7.93
CA LYS A 71 -2.79 -5.09 -8.54
C LYS A 71 -3.80 -5.80 -9.46
N LEU A 72 -3.37 -6.78 -10.26
CA LEU A 72 -4.26 -7.58 -11.11
C LEU A 72 -5.25 -8.44 -10.32
N MET A 73 -4.92 -8.80 -9.07
CA MET A 73 -5.77 -9.60 -8.18
C MET A 73 -6.75 -8.75 -7.35
N LEU A 74 -6.70 -7.42 -7.43
CA LEU A 74 -7.62 -6.57 -6.68
C LEU A 74 -9.07 -6.69 -7.23
N PRO A 75 -10.07 -6.95 -6.37
CA PRO A 75 -11.42 -7.29 -6.81
C PRO A 75 -12.20 -6.08 -7.26
N VAL A 76 -12.25 -5.85 -8.57
CA VAL A 76 -12.63 -4.56 -9.16
C VAL A 76 -14.07 -4.10 -8.85
N GLU A 77 -15.02 -5.00 -8.62
CA GLU A 77 -16.41 -4.64 -8.28
C GLU A 77 -16.67 -4.40 -6.78
N SER A 78 -15.80 -4.90 -5.89
CA SER A 78 -15.94 -4.80 -4.42
C SER A 78 -14.82 -4.00 -3.73
N VAL A 79 -13.90 -3.40 -4.50
CA VAL A 79 -12.75 -2.64 -3.97
C VAL A 79 -13.22 -1.65 -2.91
N ALA A 80 -14.27 -0.88 -3.16
CA ALA A 80 -14.76 0.13 -2.20
C ALA A 80 -15.15 -0.48 -0.83
N ASP A 81 -15.92 -1.57 -0.80
CA ASP A 81 -16.37 -2.18 0.45
C ASP A 81 -15.19 -2.80 1.22
N GLU A 82 -14.24 -3.40 0.51
CA GLU A 82 -13.05 -4.00 1.11
C GLU A 82 -12.06 -2.93 1.62
N LEU A 83 -11.91 -1.84 0.89
CA LEU A 83 -11.11 -0.67 1.30
C LEU A 83 -11.65 -0.04 2.58
N TRP A 84 -12.98 0.10 2.71
CA TRP A 84 -13.55 0.66 3.94
C TRP A 84 -13.47 -0.31 5.11
N ASN A 85 -13.47 -1.63 4.84
CA ASN A 85 -13.21 -2.63 5.88
C ASN A 85 -11.80 -2.50 6.47
N VAL A 86 -10.79 -2.09 5.69
CA VAL A 86 -9.43 -1.78 6.21
C VAL A 86 -9.51 -0.74 7.32
N LEU A 87 -10.22 0.37 7.06
CA LEU A 87 -10.38 1.44 8.04
C LEU A 87 -11.14 0.94 9.28
N TRP A 88 -12.17 0.11 9.08
CA TRP A 88 -12.95 -0.43 10.18
C TRP A 88 -12.17 -1.37 11.09
N LYS A 89 -11.38 -2.30 10.50
CA LYS A 89 -10.44 -3.19 11.22
C LYS A 89 -9.44 -2.37 12.05
N ASN A 90 -8.97 -1.26 11.48
CA ASN A 90 -8.08 -0.30 12.13
C ASN A 90 -8.78 0.63 13.14
N ARG A 91 -10.06 0.38 13.46
CA ARG A 91 -10.88 1.14 14.43
C ARG A 91 -11.02 2.64 14.09
N VAL A 92 -10.87 2.99 12.82
CA VAL A 92 -11.05 4.33 12.26
C VAL A 92 -12.23 4.36 11.29
N CYS A 93 -12.58 5.55 10.79
CA CYS A 93 -13.65 5.70 9.81
C CYS A 93 -13.33 6.86 8.87
N TYR A 94 -13.68 6.69 7.59
CA TYR A 94 -13.68 7.73 6.58
C TYR A 94 -15.05 7.77 5.89
N LEU A 95 -15.66 8.94 5.83
CA LEU A 95 -17.03 9.12 5.32
C LEU A 95 -17.10 9.92 4.01
N GLY A 96 -15.94 10.24 3.42
CA GLY A 96 -15.83 11.06 2.21
C GLY A 96 -15.21 12.44 2.48
N ALA A 97 -14.72 13.06 1.40
CA ALA A 97 -13.93 14.28 1.45
C ALA A 97 -14.67 15.43 2.13
N ASP A 98 -15.91 15.71 1.73
CA ASP A 98 -16.68 16.85 2.22
C ASP A 98 -16.85 16.84 3.75
N ILE A 99 -17.22 15.67 4.31
CA ILE A 99 -17.42 15.49 5.75
C ILE A 99 -16.07 15.65 6.48
N HIS A 100 -15.00 15.04 5.96
CA HIS A 100 -13.70 15.09 6.61
C HIS A 100 -13.05 16.46 6.53
N GLN A 101 -13.12 17.16 5.41
CA GLN A 101 -12.64 18.55 5.28
C GLN A 101 -13.37 19.47 6.27
N THR A 102 -14.69 19.34 6.37
CA THR A 102 -15.50 20.10 7.35
C THR A 102 -15.06 19.79 8.79
N LEU A 103 -14.91 18.52 9.14
CA LEU A 103 -14.49 18.13 10.49
C LEU A 103 -13.06 18.53 10.81
N ILE A 104 -12.15 18.50 9.83
CA ILE A 104 -10.77 18.96 9.99
C ILE A 104 -10.76 20.47 10.26
N ALA A 105 -11.49 21.27 9.47
CA ALA A 105 -11.62 22.71 9.70
C ALA A 105 -12.19 23.01 11.09
N HIS A 106 -13.30 22.36 11.47
CA HIS A 106 -13.88 22.53 12.80
C HIS A 106 -12.94 22.12 13.93
N THR A 107 -12.18 21.03 13.76
CA THR A 107 -11.20 20.57 14.74
C THR A 107 -10.10 21.61 14.91
N PHE A 108 -9.56 22.14 13.81
CA PHE A 108 -8.52 23.17 13.83
C PHE A 108 -9.01 24.44 14.54
N GLU A 109 -10.22 24.92 14.22
CA GLU A 109 -10.85 26.06 14.88
C GLU A 109 -11.12 25.84 16.38
N CYS A 110 -11.49 24.62 16.79
CA CYS A 110 -11.67 24.29 18.21
C CYS A 110 -10.38 24.57 18.99
N PHE A 111 -9.23 24.16 18.44
CA PHE A 111 -7.93 24.35 19.10
C PHE A 111 -7.42 25.80 19.06
N ALA A 112 -7.94 26.63 18.15
CA ALA A 112 -7.71 28.08 18.20
C ALA A 112 -8.43 28.77 19.38
N ILE A 113 -9.54 28.20 19.85
CA ILE A 113 -10.31 28.74 20.98
C ILE A 113 -9.76 28.24 22.32
N LYS A 114 -9.43 26.94 22.39
CA LYS A 114 -8.98 26.27 23.61
C LYS A 114 -7.83 25.32 23.26
N PRO A 115 -6.66 25.42 23.92
CA PRO A 115 -5.47 24.67 23.51
C PRO A 115 -5.57 23.15 23.70
N ALA A 116 -6.46 22.69 24.59
CA ALA A 116 -6.71 21.28 24.82
C ALA A 116 -8.16 21.02 25.25
N TYR A 117 -8.69 19.86 24.89
CA TYR A 117 -10.04 19.41 25.26
C TYR A 117 -9.96 18.05 25.94
N GLY A 118 -10.89 17.77 26.86
CA GLY A 118 -11.13 16.38 27.28
C GLY A 118 -11.56 15.55 26.07
N TYR A 119 -11.15 14.28 26.00
CA TYR A 119 -11.45 13.46 24.81
C TYR A 119 -12.95 13.42 24.50
N GLY A 120 -13.80 13.18 25.51
CA GLY A 120 -15.26 13.17 25.35
C GLY A 120 -15.85 14.55 25.02
N GLU A 121 -15.32 15.61 25.62
CA GLU A 121 -15.69 17.00 25.34
C GLU A 121 -15.46 17.35 23.87
N LEU A 122 -14.28 16.98 23.32
CA LEU A 122 -13.96 17.21 21.90
C LEU A 122 -14.97 16.51 20.98
N LEU A 123 -15.35 15.26 21.28
CA LEU A 123 -16.35 14.54 20.48
C LEU A 123 -17.68 15.28 20.45
N ASP A 124 -18.16 15.75 21.61
CA ASP A 124 -19.43 16.46 21.70
C ASP A 124 -19.40 17.79 20.96
N VAL A 125 -18.30 18.54 21.10
CA VAL A 125 -18.11 19.82 20.40
C VAL A 125 -18.12 19.61 18.89
N LEU A 126 -17.42 18.61 18.37
CA LEU A 126 -17.39 18.32 16.94
C LEU A 126 -18.74 17.85 16.40
N ILE A 127 -19.47 17.01 17.14
CA ILE A 127 -20.84 16.62 16.78
C ILE A 127 -21.76 17.84 16.75
N GLY A 128 -21.67 18.70 17.77
CA GLY A 128 -22.46 19.94 17.87
C GLY A 128 -22.18 20.91 16.72
N ARG A 129 -20.91 21.06 16.32
CA ARG A 129 -20.50 21.92 15.20
C ARG A 129 -20.94 21.37 13.84
N LEU A 130 -20.86 20.06 13.63
CA LEU A 130 -21.30 19.43 12.39
C LEU A 130 -22.81 19.59 12.17
N GLY A 131 -23.60 19.67 13.24
CA GLY A 131 -25.03 19.98 13.19
C GLY A 131 -25.92 18.87 12.63
N ASP A 132 -25.35 17.73 12.24
CA ASP A 132 -26.07 16.57 11.73
C ASP A 132 -26.37 15.55 12.85
N ARG A 133 -27.66 15.30 13.09
CA ARG A 133 -28.14 14.35 14.11
C ARG A 133 -27.84 12.88 13.77
N SER A 134 -27.40 12.58 12.56
CA SER A 134 -26.98 11.23 12.17
C SER A 134 -25.64 10.80 12.80
N PHE A 135 -24.84 11.76 13.30
CA PHE A 135 -23.54 11.50 13.92
C PHE A 135 -23.66 11.26 15.42
N ASP A 136 -23.26 10.06 15.85
CA ASP A 136 -23.17 9.72 17.27
C ASP A 136 -21.71 9.77 17.79
N ARG A 137 -21.56 9.67 19.12
CA ARG A 137 -20.24 9.63 19.76
C ARG A 137 -19.38 8.48 19.27
N LYS A 138 -19.97 7.34 18.88
CA LYS A 138 -19.22 6.14 18.46
C LYS A 138 -18.57 6.36 17.10
N LEU A 139 -19.28 6.97 16.17
CA LEU A 139 -18.79 7.34 14.84
C LEU A 139 -17.76 8.46 14.95
N MET A 140 -18.06 9.53 15.69
CA MET A 140 -17.12 10.64 15.89
C MET A 140 -15.81 10.16 16.53
N ASN A 141 -15.89 9.25 17.51
CA ASN A 141 -14.71 8.63 18.11
C ASN A 141 -13.83 7.90 17.08
N ARG A 142 -14.42 7.24 16.06
CA ARG A 142 -13.64 6.59 15.00
C ARG A 142 -12.97 7.60 14.06
N ILE A 143 -13.63 8.73 13.80
CA ILE A 143 -13.05 9.82 12.99
C ILE A 143 -11.91 10.49 13.76
N VAL A 144 -12.10 10.84 15.03
CA VAL A 144 -11.05 11.45 15.86
C VAL A 144 -9.87 10.48 16.08
N ARG A 145 -10.12 9.17 16.15
CA ARG A 145 -9.04 8.17 16.13
C ARG A 145 -8.21 8.20 14.85
N LEU A 146 -8.81 8.51 13.70
CA LEU A 146 -8.06 8.71 12.46
C LEU A 146 -7.15 9.92 12.57
N PHE A 147 -7.64 11.03 13.14
CA PHE A 147 -6.82 12.24 13.37
C PHE A 147 -5.62 11.97 14.31
N LEU A 148 -5.84 11.15 15.33
CA LEU A 148 -4.77 10.70 16.23
C LEU A 148 -3.78 9.78 15.53
N LYS A 149 -4.26 8.83 14.72
CA LYS A 149 -3.41 7.92 13.95
C LYS A 149 -2.60 8.66 12.88
N ALA A 150 -3.13 9.77 12.39
CA ALA A 150 -2.46 10.70 11.48
C ALA A 150 -1.51 11.67 12.19
N SER A 151 -1.31 11.52 13.50
CA SER A 151 -0.49 12.41 14.33
C SER A 151 -0.86 13.89 14.21
N CYS A 152 -2.11 14.17 13.81
CA CYS A 152 -2.65 15.53 13.74
C CYS A 152 -3.04 16.03 15.13
N LEU A 153 -3.46 15.09 15.99
CA LEU A 153 -3.78 15.33 17.39
C LEU A 153 -2.81 14.54 18.28
N LYS A 154 -2.55 15.03 19.49
CA LYS A 154 -1.78 14.34 20.53
C LYS A 154 -2.66 14.10 21.74
N LYS A 155 -2.50 12.92 22.37
CA LYS A 155 -3.12 12.60 23.66
C LYS A 155 -2.11 12.78 24.76
N PHE A 156 -2.55 13.33 25.89
CA PHE A 156 -1.76 13.40 27.11
C PHE A 156 -2.68 13.30 28.32
N ARG A 157 -2.12 12.90 29.45
CA ARG A 157 -2.84 12.82 30.72
C ARG A 157 -2.39 13.98 31.61
N GLU A 158 -3.35 14.76 32.09
CA GLU A 158 -3.10 15.75 33.14
C GLU A 158 -3.29 15.12 34.53
N THR A 159 -4.28 14.21 34.64
CA THR A 159 -4.54 13.39 35.82
C THR A 159 -4.74 11.92 35.39
N PRO A 160 -4.77 10.94 36.33
CA PRO A 160 -5.03 9.54 36.00
C PRO A 160 -6.35 9.32 35.24
N ASP A 161 -7.35 10.14 35.54
CA ASP A 161 -8.71 10.02 35.01
C ASP A 161 -8.97 10.92 33.79
N ASP A 162 -8.16 11.97 33.58
CA ASP A 162 -8.37 12.96 32.51
C ASP A 162 -7.41 12.76 31.34
N VAL A 163 -7.97 12.21 30.23
CA VAL A 163 -7.29 12.19 28.93
C VAL A 163 -7.64 13.46 28.17
N LEU A 164 -6.64 14.32 28.00
CA LEU A 164 -6.70 15.51 27.18
C LEU A 164 -6.19 15.23 25.77
N VAL A 165 -6.69 16.02 24.83
CA VAL A 165 -6.27 16.04 23.43
C VAL A 165 -5.91 17.47 23.06
N SER A 166 -4.80 17.64 22.35
CA SER A 166 -4.39 18.90 21.73
C SER A 166 -4.08 18.71 20.25
N LEU A 167 -4.01 19.82 19.51
CA LEU A 167 -3.43 19.85 18.19
C LEU A 167 -1.93 19.55 18.29
N SER A 168 -1.40 18.74 17.36
CA SER A 168 0.03 18.48 17.27
C SER A 168 0.79 19.76 16.89
N GLU A 169 1.93 20.02 17.53
CA GLU A 169 2.79 21.19 17.26
C GLU A 169 3.25 21.28 15.80
N ASN A 170 3.35 20.12 15.15
CA ASN A 170 3.71 20.02 13.74
C ASN A 170 2.48 20.23 12.83
N ILE A 171 1.37 20.77 13.31
CA ILE A 171 0.20 21.10 12.48
C ILE A 171 -0.03 22.60 12.60
N THR A 172 0.50 23.34 11.64
CA THR A 172 0.48 24.81 11.69
C THR A 172 -0.72 25.42 10.96
N ASN A 173 -1.36 24.64 10.10
CA ASN A 173 -2.50 25.09 9.28
C ASN A 173 -3.41 23.91 8.91
N VAL A 174 -4.61 24.23 8.41
CA VAL A 174 -5.63 23.25 8.01
C VAL A 174 -5.13 22.34 6.88
N HIS A 175 -4.39 22.89 5.92
CA HIS A 175 -3.88 22.12 4.78
C HIS A 175 -2.90 21.00 5.23
N GLU A 176 -2.01 21.29 6.19
CA GLU A 176 -1.10 20.29 6.75
C GLU A 176 -1.84 19.17 7.48
N PHE A 177 -2.93 19.51 8.18
CA PHE A 177 -3.84 18.53 8.79
C PHE A 177 -4.45 17.62 7.71
N GLU A 178 -5.02 18.20 6.66
CA GLU A 178 -5.63 17.45 5.56
C GLU A 178 -4.63 16.51 4.88
N MET A 179 -3.41 16.98 4.60
CA MET A 179 -2.38 16.18 3.97
C MET A 179 -2.01 14.96 4.84
N ARG A 180 -1.72 15.16 6.13
CA ARG A 180 -1.40 14.04 7.03
C ARG A 180 -2.56 13.08 7.20
N HIS A 181 -3.78 13.60 7.33
CA HIS A 181 -4.99 12.80 7.41
C HIS A 181 -5.15 11.89 6.19
N ASN A 182 -5.06 12.46 4.98
CA ASN A 182 -5.29 11.73 3.74
C ASN A 182 -4.18 10.70 3.47
N THR A 183 -2.93 11.06 3.71
CA THR A 183 -1.80 10.13 3.55
C THR A 183 -1.80 9.01 4.58
N THR A 184 -2.38 9.24 5.77
CA THR A 184 -2.62 8.15 6.72
C THR A 184 -3.62 7.13 6.17
N ILE A 185 -4.64 7.56 5.42
CA ILE A 185 -5.55 6.63 4.74
C ILE A 185 -4.78 5.81 3.70
N VAL A 186 -3.97 6.46 2.85
CA VAL A 186 -3.10 5.76 1.88
C VAL A 186 -2.20 4.74 2.58
N ARG A 187 -1.56 5.13 3.68
CA ARG A 187 -0.71 4.23 4.48
C ARG A 187 -1.47 2.99 4.97
N LEU A 188 -2.68 3.15 5.48
CA LEU A 188 -3.50 2.01 5.94
C LEU A 188 -3.85 1.05 4.80
N LEU A 189 -4.12 1.60 3.61
CA LEU A 189 -4.39 0.80 2.43
C LEU A 189 -3.14 0.03 1.97
N LEU A 190 -1.98 0.69 1.93
CA LEU A 190 -0.70 0.06 1.58
C LEU A 190 -0.33 -1.06 2.55
N ILE A 191 -0.54 -0.88 3.87
CA ILE A 191 -0.29 -1.92 4.87
C ILE A 191 -1.15 -3.18 4.64
N GLU A 192 -2.33 -3.03 4.04
CA GLU A 192 -3.23 -4.15 3.74
C GLU A 192 -3.09 -4.64 2.28
N GLY A 193 -1.97 -4.29 1.62
CA GLY A 193 -1.63 -4.76 0.28
C GLY A 193 -2.50 -4.17 -0.84
N PHE A 194 -3.09 -2.99 -0.63
CA PHE A 194 -3.77 -2.24 -1.70
C PHE A 194 -2.78 -1.26 -2.32
N HIS A 195 -2.20 -1.63 -3.46
CA HIS A 195 -1.24 -0.82 -4.22
C HIS A 195 -1.91 -0.20 -5.46
N PHE A 196 -2.25 1.09 -5.37
CA PHE A 196 -2.84 1.86 -6.47
C PHE A 196 -1.86 2.91 -7.01
N GLU A 197 -2.15 3.48 -8.18
CA GLU A 197 -1.46 4.68 -8.64
C GLU A 197 -1.83 5.90 -7.78
N PRO A 198 -0.96 6.92 -7.69
CA PRO A 198 -1.25 8.16 -6.98
C PRO A 198 -2.57 8.84 -7.40
N GLU A 199 -2.87 8.84 -8.70
CA GLU A 199 -4.11 9.37 -9.26
C GLU A 199 -5.33 8.57 -8.79
N GLU A 200 -5.21 7.25 -8.68
CA GLU A 200 -6.27 6.37 -8.19
C GLU A 200 -6.55 6.61 -6.70
N TYR A 201 -5.52 6.79 -5.86
CA TYR A 201 -5.71 7.18 -4.46
C TYR A 201 -6.32 8.57 -4.32
N SER A 202 -5.84 9.54 -5.11
CA SER A 202 -6.35 10.91 -5.05
C SER A 202 -7.84 10.95 -5.42
N GLU A 203 -8.24 10.27 -6.50
CA GLU A 203 -9.64 10.15 -6.88
C GLU A 203 -10.46 9.37 -5.84
N LEU A 204 -9.91 8.33 -5.22
CA LEU A 204 -10.59 7.55 -4.19
C LEU A 204 -10.88 8.38 -2.92
N ILE A 205 -9.91 9.19 -2.49
CA ILE A 205 -9.99 9.93 -1.24
C ILE A 205 -10.68 11.27 -1.48
N VAL A 206 -10.15 12.12 -2.36
CA VAL A 206 -10.67 13.49 -2.57
C VAL A 206 -11.52 13.66 -3.82
N GLY A 207 -11.53 12.70 -4.75
CA GLY A 207 -12.34 12.77 -5.96
C GLY A 207 -11.86 13.79 -6.99
N ASN A 208 -10.57 14.16 -6.91
CA ASN A 208 -9.86 15.04 -7.84
C ASN A 208 -8.33 14.82 -7.70
N ASP A 209 -7.52 15.55 -8.46
CA ASP A 209 -6.06 15.34 -8.53
C ASP A 209 -5.23 16.13 -7.49
N SER A 210 -5.86 16.80 -6.53
CA SER A 210 -5.16 17.71 -5.59
C SER A 210 -4.15 17.03 -4.66
N LEU A 211 -4.23 15.71 -4.47
CA LEU A 211 -3.28 14.96 -3.62
C LEU A 211 -2.19 14.24 -4.42
N VAL A 212 -2.26 14.24 -5.75
CA VAL A 212 -1.44 13.36 -6.59
C VAL A 212 0.05 13.51 -6.31
N ASP A 213 0.57 14.74 -6.31
CA ASP A 213 2.00 15.00 -6.10
C ASP A 213 2.44 14.63 -4.68
N TYR A 214 1.60 14.87 -3.68
CA TYR A 214 1.90 14.52 -2.29
C TYR A 214 1.92 13.00 -2.09
N ILE A 215 0.96 12.29 -2.69
CA ILE A 215 0.89 10.84 -2.66
C ILE A 215 2.06 10.23 -3.43
N LYS A 216 2.47 10.80 -4.57
CA LYS A 216 3.67 10.39 -5.30
C LYS A 216 4.90 10.39 -4.39
N SER A 217 5.21 11.51 -3.75
CA SER A 217 6.37 11.60 -2.85
C SER A 217 6.26 10.66 -1.64
N PHE A 218 5.06 10.49 -1.09
CA PHE A 218 4.85 9.56 0.02
C PHE A 218 5.07 8.11 -0.40
N ILE A 219 4.54 7.71 -1.55
CA ILE A 219 4.66 6.36 -2.10
C ILE A 219 6.11 6.06 -2.48
N GLU A 220 6.86 7.04 -3.00
CA GLU A 220 8.28 6.91 -3.28
C GLU A 220 9.07 6.55 -2.01
N ILE A 221 8.82 7.27 -0.90
CA ILE A 221 9.42 6.97 0.42
C ILE A 221 8.92 5.63 0.96
N TRP A 222 7.66 5.27 0.71
CA TRP A 222 7.13 3.97 1.13
C TRP A 222 7.88 2.83 0.44
N TYR A 223 7.98 2.88 -0.89
CA TYR A 223 8.63 1.83 -1.66
C TYR A 223 10.14 1.80 -1.49
N SER A 224 10.79 2.92 -1.14
CA SER A 224 12.22 2.89 -0.77
C SER A 224 12.49 2.05 0.49
N ASN A 225 11.46 1.78 1.31
CA ASN A 225 11.53 0.94 2.49
C ASN A 225 10.81 -0.42 2.31
N TYR A 226 10.26 -0.68 1.12
CA TYR A 226 9.50 -1.89 0.83
C TYR A 226 10.43 -3.00 0.37
N SER A 227 10.47 -4.10 1.12
CA SER A 227 11.41 -5.19 0.87
C SER A 227 10.80 -6.29 0.01
N LEU A 228 11.66 -7.15 -0.55
CA LEU A 228 11.25 -8.35 -1.26
C LEU A 228 10.37 -9.27 -0.39
N THR A 229 10.70 -9.42 0.91
CA THR A 229 9.91 -10.22 1.85
C THR A 229 8.50 -9.67 2.01
N MET A 230 8.36 -8.34 2.16
CA MET A 230 7.04 -7.70 2.23
C MET A 230 6.25 -7.92 0.94
N CYS A 231 6.91 -7.85 -0.22
CA CYS A 231 6.27 -8.14 -1.51
C CYS A 231 5.75 -9.57 -1.60
N ILE A 232 6.51 -10.57 -1.13
CA ILE A 232 6.09 -11.97 -1.10
C ILE A 232 4.88 -12.16 -0.18
N ASP A 233 4.92 -11.58 1.02
CA ASP A 233 3.82 -11.66 1.99
C ASP A 233 2.53 -11.05 1.42
N ASP A 234 2.62 -9.83 0.85
CA ASP A 234 1.46 -9.15 0.25
C ASP A 234 0.92 -9.93 -0.96
N LEU A 235 1.81 -10.54 -1.75
CA LEU A 235 1.41 -11.40 -2.87
C LEU A 235 0.66 -12.64 -2.40
N MET A 236 1.10 -13.28 -1.30
CA MET A 236 0.41 -14.42 -0.71
C MET A 236 -0.99 -14.04 -0.21
N VAL A 237 -1.11 -12.90 0.48
CA VAL A 237 -2.40 -12.39 0.96
C VAL A 237 -3.33 -12.05 -0.21
N ALA A 238 -2.83 -11.37 -1.25
CA ALA A 238 -3.60 -11.06 -2.44
C ALA A 238 -4.08 -12.32 -3.17
N ARG A 239 -3.21 -13.33 -3.29
CA ARG A 239 -3.51 -14.63 -3.89
C ARG A 239 -4.59 -15.38 -3.10
N GLU A 240 -4.51 -15.42 -1.78
CA GLU A 240 -5.52 -16.08 -0.94
C GLU A 240 -6.88 -15.41 -1.09
N ARG A 241 -6.91 -14.07 -1.00
CA ARG A 241 -8.10 -13.24 -1.18
C ARG A 241 -8.76 -13.41 -2.53
N ALA A 242 -7.97 -13.49 -3.62
CA ALA A 242 -8.47 -13.65 -4.97
C ALA A 242 -8.73 -15.12 -5.36
N HIS A 243 -8.46 -16.08 -4.46
CA HIS A 243 -8.52 -17.52 -4.74
C HIS A 243 -7.62 -17.96 -5.92
N ASP A 244 -6.43 -17.36 -6.03
CA ASP A 244 -5.38 -17.69 -6.99
C ASP A 244 -5.83 -17.80 -8.47
N PRO A 245 -6.38 -16.73 -9.05
CA PRO A 245 -7.00 -16.78 -10.38
C PRO A 245 -5.99 -17.06 -11.50
N PHE A 246 -4.72 -16.76 -11.26
CA PHE A 246 -3.61 -16.91 -12.20
C PHE A 246 -2.73 -18.15 -11.92
N LYS A 247 -3.04 -18.96 -10.90
CA LYS A 247 -2.26 -20.14 -10.50
C LYS A 247 -0.79 -19.79 -10.24
N LEU A 248 -0.57 -18.78 -9.40
CA LEU A 248 0.71 -18.14 -9.15
C LEU A 248 1.68 -18.98 -8.31
N THR A 249 1.37 -20.23 -7.98
CA THR A 249 2.25 -21.12 -7.19
C THR A 249 3.70 -21.09 -7.72
N ARG A 250 3.88 -21.28 -9.02
CA ARG A 250 5.22 -21.27 -9.63
C ARG A 250 5.89 -19.90 -9.51
N PHE A 251 5.15 -18.80 -9.64
CA PHE A 251 5.72 -17.46 -9.49
C PHE A 251 6.19 -17.22 -8.04
N CYS A 252 5.39 -17.63 -7.05
CA CYS A 252 5.77 -17.57 -5.65
C CYS A 252 7.02 -18.41 -5.36
N ASP A 253 7.12 -19.61 -5.94
CA ASP A 253 8.31 -20.47 -5.79
C ASP A 253 9.58 -19.78 -6.37
N GLU A 254 9.47 -19.11 -7.51
CA GLU A 254 10.58 -18.38 -8.13
C GLU A 254 10.97 -17.12 -7.32
N MET A 255 10.00 -16.41 -6.73
CA MET A 255 10.29 -15.28 -5.84
C MET A 255 11.01 -15.72 -4.56
N GLU A 256 10.58 -16.82 -3.96
CA GLU A 256 11.21 -17.34 -2.75
C GLU A 256 12.62 -17.88 -3.04
N ALA A 257 12.80 -18.56 -4.18
CA ALA A 257 14.12 -18.95 -4.65
C ALA A 257 15.02 -17.73 -4.88
N PHE A 258 14.50 -16.66 -5.52
CA PHE A 258 15.22 -15.41 -5.70
C PHE A 258 15.66 -14.81 -4.36
N ARG A 259 14.76 -14.72 -3.37
CA ARG A 259 15.06 -14.24 -2.01
C ARG A 259 16.23 -14.99 -1.38
N LEU A 260 16.21 -16.32 -1.46
CA LEU A 260 17.29 -17.17 -0.93
C LEU A 260 18.65 -16.93 -1.62
N TYR A 261 18.65 -16.58 -2.90
CA TYR A 261 19.89 -16.26 -3.62
C TYR A 261 20.44 -14.86 -3.31
N THR A 262 19.57 -13.91 -2.95
CA THR A 262 19.95 -12.52 -2.67
C THR A 262 20.29 -12.25 -1.20
N GLU A 263 19.84 -13.09 -0.25
CA GLU A 263 20.14 -12.96 1.18
C GLU A 263 21.50 -13.54 1.60
N VAL A 264 22.30 -14.06 0.67
CA VAL A 264 23.59 -14.69 0.98
C VAL A 264 24.64 -13.62 1.36
N GLU A 265 25.31 -13.80 2.50
CA GLU A 265 26.32 -12.85 3.05
C GLU A 265 27.44 -12.48 2.07
N ALA A 266 27.81 -13.38 1.16
CA ALA A 266 28.79 -13.14 0.12
C ALA A 266 28.17 -13.43 -1.25
N MET A 267 27.94 -12.38 -2.04
CA MET A 267 27.38 -12.54 -3.37
C MET A 267 28.39 -13.19 -4.30
N THR A 268 28.02 -14.34 -4.85
CA THR A 268 28.87 -15.11 -5.76
C THR A 268 28.38 -14.97 -7.20
N PRO A 269 29.24 -15.19 -8.20
CA PRO A 269 28.78 -15.22 -9.59
C PRO A 269 27.72 -16.30 -9.86
N ILE A 270 27.68 -17.37 -9.05
CA ILE A 270 26.67 -18.44 -9.17
C ILE A 270 25.33 -17.98 -8.61
N SER A 271 25.30 -17.33 -7.44
CA SER A 271 24.05 -16.82 -6.87
C SER A 271 23.40 -15.81 -7.81
N ILE A 272 24.17 -14.94 -8.45
CA ILE A 272 23.64 -13.99 -9.44
C ILE A 272 23.11 -14.67 -10.69
N LEU A 273 23.79 -15.70 -11.21
CA LEU A 273 23.25 -16.47 -12.32
C LEU A 273 21.91 -17.11 -11.96
N ASN A 274 21.77 -17.61 -10.74
CA ASN A 274 20.51 -18.16 -10.26
C ASN A 274 19.44 -17.07 -10.08
N SER A 275 19.78 -15.92 -9.48
CA SER A 275 18.90 -14.76 -9.35
C SER A 275 18.42 -14.23 -10.71
N LEU A 276 19.31 -14.13 -11.68
CA LEU A 276 18.95 -13.71 -13.04
C LEU A 276 18.05 -14.75 -13.72
N GLN A 277 18.32 -16.04 -13.51
CA GLN A 277 17.49 -17.11 -14.06
C GLN A 277 16.08 -17.14 -13.43
N THR A 278 15.93 -16.89 -12.13
CA THR A 278 14.60 -16.81 -11.50
C THR A 278 13.84 -15.59 -12.00
N VAL A 279 14.47 -14.43 -12.17
CA VAL A 279 13.81 -13.25 -12.79
C VAL A 279 13.39 -13.52 -14.23
N VAL A 280 14.22 -14.18 -15.04
CA VAL A 280 13.81 -14.62 -16.39
C VAL A 280 12.60 -15.56 -16.35
N ASN A 281 12.54 -16.47 -15.37
CA ASN A 281 11.40 -17.37 -15.20
C ASN A 281 10.14 -16.59 -14.78
N MET A 282 10.26 -15.67 -13.82
CA MET A 282 9.18 -14.77 -13.40
C MET A 282 8.64 -13.96 -14.59
N LEU A 283 9.53 -13.30 -15.34
CA LEU A 283 9.17 -12.57 -16.55
C LEU A 283 8.51 -13.47 -17.60
N SER A 284 8.93 -14.73 -17.73
CA SER A 284 8.30 -15.68 -18.66
C SER A 284 6.90 -16.10 -18.20
N ILE A 285 6.66 -16.23 -16.89
CA ILE A 285 5.34 -16.49 -16.33
C ILE A 285 4.42 -15.31 -16.60
N VAL A 286 4.90 -14.10 -16.29
CA VAL A 286 4.19 -12.84 -16.50
C VAL A 286 4.04 -12.53 -18.00
N HIS A 287 4.96 -12.90 -18.89
CA HIS A 287 4.83 -12.69 -20.33
C HIS A 287 3.59 -13.38 -20.94
N ASN A 288 3.17 -14.51 -20.36
CA ASN A 288 1.91 -15.16 -20.75
C ASN A 288 0.66 -14.35 -20.32
N GLU A 289 0.82 -13.14 -19.77
CA GLU A 289 -0.24 -12.17 -19.42
C GLU A 289 -1.21 -11.84 -20.56
N HIS A 290 -0.81 -12.00 -21.83
CA HIS A 290 -1.75 -11.85 -22.95
C HIS A 290 -2.95 -12.82 -22.85
N GLU A 291 -2.82 -13.96 -22.15
CA GLU A 291 -3.94 -14.84 -21.82
C GLU A 291 -4.78 -14.34 -20.63
N TRP A 292 -4.20 -13.53 -19.74
CA TRP A 292 -4.84 -13.05 -18.52
C TRP A 292 -5.73 -11.84 -18.77
N HIS A 293 -5.38 -10.98 -19.73
CA HIS A 293 -6.26 -9.90 -20.20
C HIS A 293 -7.48 -10.40 -21.02
N ASN A 294 -7.41 -11.62 -21.57
CA ASN A 294 -8.51 -12.29 -22.29
C ASN A 294 -9.42 -13.13 -21.38
N ARG A 295 -8.99 -13.45 -20.16
CA ARG A 295 -9.94 -13.69 -19.07
C ARG A 295 -10.54 -12.33 -18.73
N PRO A 296 -11.83 -12.23 -18.40
CA PRO A 296 -12.48 -10.93 -18.24
C PRO A 296 -11.64 -10.03 -17.33
N SER A 297 -10.94 -9.09 -17.95
CA SER A 297 -10.22 -8.02 -17.26
C SER A 297 -11.31 -7.22 -16.57
N THR A 298 -11.50 -7.48 -15.28
CA THR A 298 -12.48 -6.76 -14.48
C THR A 298 -12.01 -5.33 -14.22
N TYR A 299 -10.72 -5.01 -14.48
CA TYR A 299 -10.17 -3.65 -14.31
C TYR A 299 -10.83 -2.66 -15.27
N ASN A 300 -11.75 -1.87 -14.72
CA ASN A 300 -12.39 -0.75 -15.40
C ASN A 300 -11.96 0.54 -14.70
N PRO A 301 -11.14 1.41 -15.35
CA PRO A 301 -10.72 2.68 -14.78
C PRO A 301 -11.88 3.67 -14.50
N ARG A 302 -13.12 3.32 -14.87
CA ARG A 302 -14.33 4.13 -14.63
C ARG A 302 -15.05 3.86 -13.30
N LEU A 303 -14.53 2.98 -12.44
CA LEU A 303 -15.24 2.58 -11.20
C LEU A 303 -15.30 3.64 -10.11
N THR A 304 -14.52 4.70 -10.23
CA THR A 304 -14.62 5.92 -9.41
C THR A 304 -15.95 6.66 -9.61
N VAL A 305 -16.59 6.54 -10.78
CA VAL A 305 -17.90 7.19 -11.04
C VAL A 305 -19.05 6.46 -10.34
N ARG A 306 -18.92 5.16 -10.05
CA ARG A 306 -20.01 4.37 -9.44
C ARG A 306 -19.98 4.40 -7.92
N ALA A 307 -18.80 4.47 -7.29
CA ALA A 307 -18.67 4.72 -5.85
C ALA A 307 -19.34 6.04 -5.43
N LYS A 308 -19.27 7.09 -6.27
CA LYS A 308 -20.00 8.36 -6.08
C LYS A 308 -21.54 8.21 -6.03
N ARG A 309 -22.12 7.13 -6.56
CA ARG A 309 -23.58 6.88 -6.53
C ARG A 309 -24.04 6.08 -5.31
N THR A 310 -23.17 5.30 -4.68
CA THR A 310 -23.55 4.45 -3.53
C THR A 310 -23.56 5.23 -2.21
N ILE A 311 -22.86 6.36 -2.14
CA ILE A 311 -22.93 7.33 -1.02
C ILE A 311 -24.16 8.26 -1.17
N LYS A 312 -25.29 7.76 -1.69
CA LYS A 312 -26.57 8.51 -1.73
C LYS A 312 -27.57 8.10 -0.65
N LYS A 313 -27.21 7.17 0.24
CA LYS A 313 -27.90 6.95 1.51
C LYS A 313 -26.89 6.55 2.58
N PRO A 314 -26.65 7.34 3.63
CA PRO A 314 -26.15 6.75 4.86
C PRO A 314 -27.25 5.80 5.32
N PHE A 315 -26.94 4.52 5.41
CA PHE A 315 -27.65 3.52 6.23
C PHE A 315 -29.09 3.90 6.58
N GLY A 316 -30.01 3.64 5.65
CA GLY A 316 -31.44 3.82 5.90
C GLY A 316 -31.84 3.09 7.17
N HIS A 317 -32.57 3.77 8.05
CA HIS A 317 -33.20 3.17 9.21
C HIS A 317 -33.93 1.87 8.82
N GLY A 318 -33.34 0.74 9.18
CA GLY A 318 -33.89 -0.59 8.87
C GLY A 318 -32.84 -1.67 9.08
N ASN A 319 -32.84 -2.26 10.28
CA ASN A 319 -32.12 -3.46 10.68
C ASN A 319 -30.63 -3.52 10.30
N LEU A 320 -29.79 -3.13 11.28
CA LEU A 320 -28.43 -3.62 11.44
C LEU A 320 -28.42 -5.15 11.42
N LEU A 321 -28.20 -5.75 10.25
CA LEU A 321 -27.51 -7.03 10.17
C LEU A 321 -26.02 -6.71 10.16
N LEU A 322 -25.48 -6.53 11.37
CA LEU A 322 -24.09 -6.85 11.65
C LEU A 322 -23.79 -8.22 11.01
N PRO A 323 -22.64 -8.43 10.34
CA PRO A 323 -22.19 -9.78 10.09
C PRO A 323 -22.15 -10.50 11.44
N GLN A 324 -22.98 -11.54 11.61
CA GLN A 324 -22.95 -12.39 12.79
C GLN A 324 -21.62 -13.15 12.77
N TYR A 325 -20.58 -12.53 13.29
CA TYR A 325 -19.40 -13.27 13.72
C TYR A 325 -19.77 -14.00 15.00
N HIS A 326 -19.85 -15.33 14.90
CA HIS A 326 -19.96 -16.21 16.05
C HIS A 326 -18.86 -15.85 17.05
N HIS A 327 -19.27 -15.32 18.20
CA HIS A 327 -18.43 -15.18 19.38
C HIS A 327 -17.90 -16.57 19.79
N GLN A 328 -16.64 -16.85 19.49
CA GLN A 328 -15.84 -17.62 20.43
C GLN A 328 -15.24 -16.61 21.42
N ARG A 329 -15.78 -16.65 22.64
CA ARG A 329 -15.23 -15.97 23.81
C ARG A 329 -13.80 -16.47 24.04
N GLN A 330 -12.84 -15.56 23.99
CA GLN A 330 -11.75 -15.58 24.94
C GLN A 330 -11.74 -14.21 25.63
N ASN A 331 -12.12 -14.24 26.91
CA ASN A 331 -11.70 -13.21 27.85
C ASN A 331 -10.17 -13.16 27.79
N ASN A 332 -9.59 -11.98 27.64
CA ASN A 332 -8.33 -11.61 28.26
C ASN A 332 -8.18 -10.08 28.19
N ASP A 333 -7.70 -9.55 29.30
CA ASP A 333 -7.50 -8.15 29.64
C ASP A 333 -6.63 -7.40 28.60
N PHE A 334 -7.02 -6.18 28.23
CA PHE A 334 -6.20 -5.28 27.40
C PHE A 334 -6.36 -3.82 27.85
N GLU A 335 -5.84 -3.53 29.04
CA GLU A 335 -5.28 -2.23 29.43
C GLU A 335 -3.77 -2.40 29.60
N SER A 336 -2.98 -2.39 28.51
CA SER A 336 -1.51 -2.25 28.64
C SER A 336 -0.74 -1.84 27.38
N ASP A 337 -1.28 -2.00 26.16
CA ASP A 337 -0.40 -1.93 24.97
C ASP A 337 -0.51 -0.61 24.18
N PHE A 338 -0.37 0.54 24.86
CA PHE A 338 -0.25 1.85 24.20
C PHE A 338 0.94 2.70 24.66
N TYR A 339 1.92 2.08 25.33
CA TYR A 339 3.24 2.68 25.55
C TYR A 339 4.29 1.87 24.78
N GLY A 340 4.64 2.38 23.61
CA GLY A 340 5.70 1.85 22.76
C GLY A 340 5.95 2.83 21.62
N ASP A 341 6.92 3.71 21.84
CA ASP A 341 7.66 4.54 20.88
C ASP A 341 6.85 5.28 19.81
N TYR A 342 6.49 6.54 20.09
CA TYR A 342 7.00 7.77 19.44
C TYR A 342 6.33 9.02 20.04
#